data_AF-A0A913Z4S3-F1
#
_entry.id   AF-A0A913Z4S3-F1
#
_cell.length_a   1.000
_cell.length_b   1.000
_cell.length_c   1.000
_cell.angle_alpha   90.00
_cell.angle_beta   90.00
_cell.angle_gamma   90.00
#
_symmetry.space_group_name_H-M   'P 1'
#
loop_
_entity.id
_entity.type
_entity.pdbx_description
1 polymer ?
#
loop_
_entity_poly.entity_id
_entity_poly.type
_entity_poly.pdbx_seq_one_letter_code
_entity_poly.pdbx_strand_id
1 'polypeptide(L)'
;MNRLFLACVFLVAAIAAVSASCSPGYTQRAGGNCYKLWSTKREWWVYADHVCRAEGAWLATIRNTADSVWVNNFFITNRGHHCNLDWYWIGANDLAREGRWRWAEDGSELSYFNWLRGEPNNMDNEDVVQVNSNNRKWNDNEVTHTYQLCYVCEKNPI
;
A
#
# COMPACT_ATOMS: atom_id res chain seq x y z
N MET A 1 -29.45 -31.09 59.14
CA MET A 1 -29.53 -29.78 58.45
C MET A 1 -28.27 -29.60 57.62
N ASN A 2 -28.29 -29.94 56.33
CA ASN A 2 -27.14 -29.78 55.44
C ASN A 2 -27.59 -28.90 54.25
N ARG A 3 -27.16 -27.64 54.22
CA ARG A 3 -27.43 -26.73 53.11
C ARG A 3 -26.21 -26.74 52.20
N LEU A 4 -26.25 -27.55 51.14
CA LEU A 4 -25.36 -27.37 50.00
C LEU A 4 -25.77 -26.10 49.26
N PHE A 5 -24.92 -25.08 49.29
CA PHE A 5 -25.00 -23.94 48.37
C PHE A 5 -24.25 -24.32 47.10
N LEU A 6 -24.95 -24.54 45.99
CA LEU A 6 -24.35 -24.60 44.66
C LEU A 6 -23.94 -23.17 44.26
N ALA A 7 -22.64 -22.89 44.21
CA ALA A 7 -22.13 -21.68 43.58
C ALA A 7 -22.04 -21.91 42.07
N CYS A 8 -22.92 -21.26 41.31
CA CYS A 8 -22.83 -21.19 39.86
C CYS A 8 -21.68 -20.25 39.48
N VAL A 9 -20.51 -20.81 39.16
CA VAL A 9 -19.40 -20.04 38.60
C VAL A 9 -19.70 -19.82 37.12
N PHE A 10 -20.25 -18.65 36.78
CA PHE A 10 -20.32 -18.21 35.39
C PHE A 10 -18.91 -17.80 34.95
N LEU A 11 -18.25 -18.68 34.19
CA LEU A 11 -16.96 -18.39 33.58
C LEU A 11 -17.20 -17.39 32.43
N VAL A 12 -17.02 -16.10 32.69
CA VAL A 12 -16.99 -15.10 31.62
C VAL A 12 -15.63 -15.24 30.92
N ALA A 13 -15.62 -15.91 29.77
CA ALA A 13 -14.44 -15.94 28.92
C ALA A 13 -14.17 -14.52 28.41
N ALA A 14 -13.10 -13.90 28.91
CA ALA A 14 -12.60 -12.66 28.34
C ALA A 14 -12.09 -12.97 26.92
N ILE A 15 -12.83 -12.54 25.90
CA ILE A 15 -12.33 -12.56 24.52
C ILE A 15 -11.25 -11.49 24.46
N ALA A 16 -9.98 -11.90 24.58
CA ALA A 16 -8.88 -11.01 24.25
C ALA A 16 -9.05 -10.62 22.77
N ALA A 17 -9.32 -9.35 22.50
CA ALA A 17 -9.27 -8.84 21.15
C ALA A 17 -7.87 -9.10 20.63
N VAL A 18 -7.73 -9.98 19.62
CA VAL A 18 -6.47 -10.16 18.91
C VAL A 18 -6.17 -8.80 18.29
N SER A 19 -5.18 -8.09 18.82
CA SER A 19 -4.69 -6.89 18.18
C SER A 19 -4.09 -7.31 16.85
N ALA A 20 -4.81 -7.04 15.76
CA ALA A 20 -4.34 -7.27 14.40
C ALA A 20 -2.89 -6.78 14.28
N SER A 21 -1.96 -7.66 13.97
CA SER A 21 -0.52 -7.37 14.03
C SER A 21 0.10 -7.51 12.65
N CYS A 22 1.10 -6.68 12.32
CA CYS A 22 1.75 -6.76 11.01
C CYS A 22 2.85 -7.82 10.98
N SER A 23 3.07 -8.40 9.80
CA SER A 23 4.27 -9.22 9.56
C SER A 23 5.55 -8.44 9.88
N PRO A 24 6.65 -9.09 10.30
CA PRO A 24 7.92 -8.41 10.56
C PRO A 24 8.35 -7.49 9.40
N GLY A 25 8.74 -6.26 9.73
CA GLY A 25 9.14 -5.25 8.76
C GLY A 25 8.00 -4.44 8.14
N TYR A 26 6.74 -4.71 8.50
CA TYR A 26 5.59 -3.89 8.12
C TYR A 26 5.11 -3.03 9.29
N THR A 27 4.66 -1.83 8.97
CA THR A 27 4.11 -0.84 9.91
C THR A 27 2.60 -0.75 9.73
N GLN A 28 1.84 -0.87 10.82
CA GLN A 28 0.40 -0.81 10.77
C GLN A 28 -0.11 0.63 10.66
N ARG A 29 -1.07 0.87 9.78
CA ARG A 29 -1.99 2.00 9.92
C ARG A 29 -2.94 1.70 11.08
N ALA A 30 -3.14 2.62 12.01
CA ALA A 30 -4.07 2.40 13.13
C ALA A 30 -5.43 1.85 12.64
N GLY A 31 -5.76 0.61 13.05
CA GLY A 31 -7.00 -0.08 12.67
C GLY A 31 -7.13 -0.50 11.20
N GLY A 32 -6.04 -0.50 10.43
CA GLY A 32 -6.07 -0.83 8.99
C GLY A 32 -4.90 -1.71 8.54
N ASN A 33 -4.57 -1.58 7.25
CA ASN A 33 -3.56 -2.38 6.57
C ASN A 33 -2.13 -2.09 7.05
N CYS A 34 -1.24 -3.00 6.69
CA CYS A 34 0.17 -3.02 6.99
C CYS A 34 0.99 -2.55 5.78
N TYR A 35 1.97 -1.68 6.00
CA TYR A 35 2.77 -1.08 4.92
C TYR A 35 4.26 -1.28 5.14
N LYS A 36 5.01 -1.49 4.04
CA LYS A 36 6.47 -1.59 4.05
C LYS A 36 7.05 -0.77 2.91
N LEU A 37 8.08 0.02 3.20
CA LEU A 37 8.81 0.77 2.17
C LEU A 37 10.09 0.04 1.80
N TRP A 38 10.24 -0.27 0.51
CA TRP A 38 11.50 -0.72 -0.05
C TRP A 38 12.33 0.48 -0.53
N SER A 39 13.17 1.02 0.35
CA SER A 39 14.00 2.21 0.07
C SER A 39 15.42 1.88 -0.40
N THR A 40 15.95 0.70 -0.11
CA THR A 40 17.33 0.30 -0.46
C THR A 40 17.44 -0.52 -1.75
N LYS A 41 16.31 -1.00 -2.28
CA LYS A 41 16.21 -1.73 -3.54
C LYS A 41 15.18 -1.05 -4.41
N ARG A 42 15.63 -0.16 -5.29
CA ARG A 42 14.79 0.50 -6.29
C ARG A 42 14.56 -0.48 -7.42
N GLU A 43 13.32 -0.53 -7.91
CA GLU A 43 12.92 -1.46 -8.95
C GLU A 43 11.98 -0.75 -9.92
N TRP A 44 11.90 -1.27 -11.14
CA TRP A 44 10.83 -0.94 -12.06
C TRP A 44 9.51 -1.57 -11.63
N TRP A 45 8.40 -0.99 -12.08
CA TRP A 45 7.08 -1.25 -11.51
C TRP A 45 6.70 -2.74 -11.48
N VAL A 46 6.94 -3.47 -12.58
CA VAL A 46 6.60 -4.90 -12.70
C VAL A 46 7.31 -5.74 -11.64
N TYR A 47 8.60 -5.47 -11.42
CA TYR A 47 9.38 -6.23 -10.45
C TYR A 47 9.12 -5.78 -9.01
N ALA A 48 8.80 -4.50 -8.81
CA ALA A 48 8.32 -3.99 -7.53
C ALA A 48 7.02 -4.71 -7.10
N ASP A 49 6.05 -4.86 -8.00
CA ASP A 49 4.82 -5.64 -7.74
C ASP A 49 5.12 -7.10 -7.44
N HIS A 50 6.01 -7.73 -8.22
CA HIS A 50 6.47 -9.09 -7.95
C HIS A 50 7.09 -9.24 -6.54
N VAL A 51 7.93 -8.30 -6.11
CA VAL A 51 8.54 -8.31 -4.77
C VAL A 51 7.47 -8.19 -3.68
N CYS A 52 6.48 -7.29 -3.83
CA CYS A 52 5.39 -7.20 -2.87
C CYS A 52 4.59 -8.51 -2.82
N ARG A 53 4.24 -9.09 -3.97
CA ARG A 53 3.51 -10.38 -4.02
C ARG A 53 4.25 -11.53 -3.38
N ALA A 54 5.57 -11.59 -3.53
CA ALA A 54 6.40 -12.60 -2.88
C ALA A 54 6.34 -12.53 -1.33
N GLU A 55 5.95 -11.39 -0.75
CA GLU A 55 5.75 -11.20 0.70
C GLU A 55 4.27 -11.38 1.14
N GLY A 56 3.41 -11.83 0.23
CA GLY A 56 1.95 -11.88 0.45
C GLY A 56 1.35 -10.47 0.58
N ALA A 57 1.90 -9.51 -0.15
CA ALA A 57 1.50 -8.11 -0.22
C ALA A 57 1.23 -7.70 -1.68
N TRP A 58 0.93 -6.43 -1.91
CA TRP A 58 0.79 -5.81 -3.22
C TRP A 58 1.35 -4.39 -3.19
N LEU A 59 1.61 -3.77 -4.34
CA LEU A 59 1.93 -2.34 -4.36
C LEU A 59 0.77 -1.52 -3.78
N ALA A 60 1.07 -0.53 -2.96
CA ALA A 60 0.09 0.20 -2.16
C ALA A 60 -1.09 0.74 -2.99
N THR A 61 -2.28 0.59 -2.42
CA THR A 61 -3.54 1.11 -2.97
C THR A 61 -3.92 2.43 -2.32
N ILE A 62 -4.56 3.32 -3.09
CA ILE A 62 -5.02 4.62 -2.61
C ILE A 62 -6.48 4.80 -3.03
N ARG A 63 -7.42 4.34 -2.18
CA ARG A 63 -8.85 4.32 -2.52
C ARG A 63 -9.57 5.62 -2.15
N ASN A 64 -8.94 6.46 -1.34
CA ASN A 64 -9.50 7.74 -0.90
C ASN A 64 -8.38 8.70 -0.42
N THR A 65 -8.78 9.93 -0.06
CA THR A 65 -7.86 10.96 0.45
C THR A 65 -7.13 10.54 1.73
N ALA A 66 -7.75 9.79 2.63
CA ALA A 66 -7.10 9.36 3.87
C ALA A 66 -5.98 8.34 3.60
N ASP A 67 -6.17 7.44 2.63
CA ASP A 67 -5.13 6.53 2.15
C ASP A 67 -3.98 7.34 1.53
N SER A 68 -4.32 8.32 0.68
CA SER A 68 -3.33 9.18 0.03
C SER A 68 -2.48 9.93 1.04
N VAL A 69 -3.10 10.56 2.05
CA VAL A 69 -2.38 11.24 3.12
C VAL A 69 -1.49 10.28 3.88
N TRP A 70 -1.99 9.09 4.19
CA TRP A 70 -1.20 8.12 4.95
C TRP A 70 -0.02 7.58 4.14
N VAL A 71 -0.23 6.99 2.97
CA VAL A 71 0.84 6.42 2.14
C VAL A 71 1.93 7.44 1.84
N ASN A 72 1.57 8.69 1.54
CA ASN A 72 2.55 9.76 1.32
C ASN A 72 3.35 10.10 2.58
N ASN A 73 2.69 10.23 3.74
CA ASN A 73 3.38 10.49 5.00
C ASN A 73 4.28 9.31 5.40
N PHE A 74 3.80 8.07 5.24
CA PHE A 74 4.57 6.86 5.46
C PHE A 74 5.85 6.87 4.62
N PHE A 75 5.73 7.15 3.33
CA PHE A 75 6.88 7.26 2.43
C PHE A 75 7.85 8.35 2.91
N ILE A 76 7.39 9.59 3.09
CA ILE A 76 8.24 10.73 3.48
C ILE A 76 9.00 10.46 4.79
N THR A 77 8.33 9.88 5.78
CA THR A 77 8.94 9.59 7.09
C THR A 77 9.98 8.47 7.02
N ASN A 78 9.81 7.49 6.13
CA ASN A 78 10.64 6.28 6.12
C ASN A 78 11.67 6.21 4.97
N ARG A 79 11.61 7.13 3.98
CA ARG A 79 12.44 7.07 2.77
C ARG A 79 13.96 7.12 3.01
N GLY A 80 14.37 7.82 4.07
CA GLY A 80 15.78 8.00 4.41
C GLY A 80 16.62 8.56 3.24
N HIS A 81 17.93 8.34 3.26
CA HIS A 81 18.83 8.78 2.17
C HIS A 81 18.87 7.81 0.98
N HIS A 82 18.44 6.56 1.15
CA HIS A 82 18.49 5.54 0.09
C HIS A 82 17.43 5.75 -0.99
N CYS A 83 16.33 6.38 -0.61
CA CYS A 83 15.27 6.76 -1.52
C CYS A 83 15.26 8.27 -1.74
N ASN A 84 16.28 8.74 -2.47
CA ASN A 84 16.55 10.15 -2.72
C ASN A 84 15.79 10.75 -3.91
N LEU A 85 15.03 9.93 -4.63
CA LEU A 85 14.11 10.41 -5.66
C LEU A 85 12.81 10.86 -4.99
N ASP A 86 12.24 11.94 -5.48
CA ASP A 86 10.94 12.44 -5.02
C ASP A 86 9.76 11.68 -5.64
N TRP A 87 9.99 10.45 -6.12
CA TRP A 87 9.01 9.62 -6.80
C TRP A 87 9.05 8.18 -6.28
N TYR A 88 7.88 7.57 -6.15
CA TYR A 88 7.74 6.16 -5.74
C TYR A 88 6.56 5.49 -6.42
N TRP A 89 6.63 4.16 -6.58
CA TRP A 89 5.56 3.37 -7.20
C TRP A 89 4.40 3.08 -6.23
N ILE A 90 3.19 3.07 -6.80
CA ILE A 90 1.96 2.53 -6.21
C ILE A 90 1.31 1.53 -7.16
N GLY A 91 0.27 0.81 -6.71
CA GLY A 91 -0.31 -0.29 -7.48
C GLY A 91 -1.26 0.11 -8.62
N ALA A 92 -1.48 1.40 -8.87
CA ALA A 92 -2.35 1.84 -9.96
C ALA A 92 -1.66 1.65 -11.32
N ASN A 93 -2.41 1.10 -12.27
CA ASN A 93 -1.95 0.80 -13.63
C ASN A 93 -3.13 0.67 -14.59
N ASP A 94 -2.93 0.80 -15.89
CA ASP A 94 -3.93 0.49 -16.93
C ASP A 94 -3.38 -0.47 -18.01
N LEU A 95 -2.35 -1.24 -17.66
CA LEU A 95 -1.72 -2.32 -18.43
C LEU A 95 -2.69 -3.23 -19.21
N ALA A 96 -3.87 -3.50 -18.65
CA ALA A 96 -4.86 -4.39 -19.27
C ALA A 96 -5.66 -3.69 -20.38
N ARG A 97 -5.88 -2.37 -20.25
CA ARG A 97 -6.64 -1.56 -21.18
C ARG A 97 -6.38 -0.07 -20.92
N GLU A 98 -5.70 0.56 -21.87
CA GLU A 98 -5.47 2.01 -21.95
C GLU A 98 -6.69 2.84 -21.53
N GLY A 99 -6.46 3.81 -20.64
CA GLY A 99 -7.47 4.72 -20.10
C GLY A 99 -8.39 4.08 -19.06
N ARG A 100 -8.17 2.82 -18.67
CA ARG A 100 -8.91 2.13 -17.60
C ARG A 100 -8.00 1.69 -16.46
N TRP A 101 -7.71 2.65 -15.60
CA TRP A 101 -6.90 2.46 -14.39
C TRP A 101 -7.52 1.47 -13.40
N ARG A 102 -6.69 0.53 -12.94
CA ARG A 102 -7.00 -0.54 -11.98
C ARG A 102 -5.93 -0.66 -10.91
N TRP A 103 -6.31 -1.25 -9.78
CA TRP A 103 -5.36 -1.67 -8.75
C TRP A 103 -4.77 -3.04 -9.09
N ALA A 104 -3.44 -3.15 -8.97
CA ALA A 104 -2.73 -4.42 -9.15
C ALA A 104 -3.17 -5.49 -8.14
N GLU A 105 -3.60 -5.09 -6.93
CA GLU A 105 -4.08 -5.97 -5.87
C GLU A 105 -5.14 -6.97 -6.37
N ASP A 106 -6.24 -6.45 -6.92
CA ASP A 106 -7.48 -7.18 -7.17
C ASP A 106 -8.10 -6.91 -8.56
N GLY A 107 -7.49 -6.02 -9.35
CA GLY A 107 -8.02 -5.58 -10.65
C GLY A 107 -9.21 -4.64 -10.58
N SER A 108 -9.58 -4.15 -9.39
CA SER A 108 -10.68 -3.18 -9.22
C SER A 108 -10.36 -1.85 -9.92
N GLU A 109 -11.37 -1.24 -10.53
CA GLU A 109 -11.21 0.08 -11.17
C GLU A 109 -10.98 1.17 -10.13
N LEU A 110 -10.16 2.17 -10.49
CA LEU A 110 -9.91 3.31 -9.61
C LEU A 110 -11.18 4.16 -9.43
N SER A 111 -11.49 4.45 -8.16
CA SER A 111 -12.54 5.40 -7.77
C SER A 111 -11.99 6.73 -7.26
N TYR A 112 -10.68 6.79 -7.01
CA TYR A 112 -9.97 7.96 -6.53
C TYR A 112 -8.78 8.23 -7.44
N PHE A 113 -8.58 9.50 -7.76
CA PHE A 113 -7.52 9.97 -8.64
C PHE A 113 -6.86 11.18 -8.00
N ASN A 114 -5.53 11.27 -8.13
CA ASN A 114 -4.78 12.42 -7.62
C ASN A 114 -3.69 12.88 -8.60
N TRP A 115 -4.02 12.89 -9.89
CA TRP A 115 -3.14 13.30 -10.97
C TRP A 115 -2.52 14.67 -10.76
N LEU A 116 -1.26 14.79 -11.19
CA LEU A 116 -0.59 16.05 -11.39
C LEU A 116 -1.30 16.81 -12.52
N ARG A 117 -1.20 18.14 -12.53
CA ARG A 117 -1.81 18.94 -13.59
C ARG A 117 -1.15 18.56 -14.93
N GLY A 118 -1.95 18.06 -15.86
CA GLY A 118 -1.47 17.57 -17.16
C GLY A 118 -1.54 16.05 -17.29
N GLU A 119 -1.65 15.34 -16.16
CA GLU A 119 -1.63 13.87 -16.12
C GLU A 119 -3.04 13.25 -16.00
N PRO A 120 -3.21 11.98 -16.39
CA PRO A 120 -2.23 11.17 -17.12
C PRO A 120 -2.12 11.65 -18.58
N ASN A 121 -0.91 11.72 -19.12
CA ASN A 121 -0.65 12.24 -20.46
C ASN A 121 -0.29 11.15 -21.49
N ASN A 122 -0.02 9.94 -21.00
CA ASN A 122 0.35 8.77 -21.78
C ASN A 122 1.51 9.03 -22.77
N MET A 123 2.54 9.77 -22.33
CA MET A 123 3.69 10.09 -23.17
C MET A 123 4.58 8.85 -23.34
N ASP A 124 4.61 8.29 -24.55
CA ASP A 124 5.39 7.08 -24.87
C ASP A 124 4.83 5.77 -24.27
N ASN A 125 3.50 5.67 -24.10
CA ASN A 125 2.78 4.48 -23.60
C ASN A 125 3.07 4.19 -22.12
N GLU A 126 2.52 5.03 -21.25
CA GLU A 126 2.72 5.06 -19.80
C GLU A 126 1.59 4.35 -19.05
N ASP A 127 1.82 3.10 -18.63
CA ASP A 127 0.74 2.27 -18.09
C ASP A 127 0.76 2.09 -16.56
N VAL A 128 1.68 2.74 -15.83
CA VAL A 128 1.89 2.54 -14.38
C VAL A 128 2.07 3.83 -13.60
N VAL A 129 1.62 3.89 -12.34
CA VAL A 129 1.59 5.16 -11.59
C VAL A 129 2.75 5.32 -10.60
N GLN A 130 3.47 6.43 -10.74
CA GLN A 130 4.37 6.99 -9.73
C GLN A 130 3.73 8.16 -8.98
N VAL A 131 4.11 8.36 -7.72
CA VAL A 131 3.64 9.46 -6.88
C VAL A 131 4.80 10.40 -6.56
N ASN A 132 4.62 11.68 -6.84
CA ASN A 132 5.55 12.74 -6.45
C ASN A 132 5.42 12.99 -4.95
N SER A 133 6.44 12.72 -4.15
CA SER A 133 6.37 12.90 -2.70
C SER A 133 6.30 14.37 -2.25
N ASN A 134 6.74 15.32 -3.08
CA ASN A 134 6.75 16.75 -2.71
C ASN A 134 5.34 17.36 -2.74
N ASN A 135 4.56 17.04 -3.77
CA ASN A 135 3.20 17.57 -3.94
C ASN A 135 2.09 16.51 -3.82
N ARG A 136 2.48 15.24 -3.63
CA ARG A 136 1.63 14.06 -3.43
C ARG A 136 0.80 13.68 -4.65
N LYS A 137 1.11 14.24 -5.82
CA LYS A 137 0.38 14.03 -7.07
C LYS A 137 0.93 12.89 -7.90
N TRP A 138 0.09 12.34 -8.76
CA TRP A 138 0.39 11.16 -9.57
C TRP A 138 0.84 11.53 -10.98
N ASN A 139 1.70 10.70 -11.54
CA ASN A 139 2.11 10.68 -12.93
C ASN A 139 1.99 9.22 -13.38
N ASP A 140 1.42 8.98 -14.56
CA ASP A 140 1.66 7.75 -15.29
C ASP A 140 3.14 7.68 -15.71
N ASN A 141 3.69 6.50 -15.95
CA ASN A 141 5.06 6.33 -16.41
C ASN A 141 5.17 5.05 -17.25
N GLU A 142 6.20 4.98 -18.08
CA GLU A 142 6.48 3.83 -18.93
C GLU A 142 6.80 2.57 -18.11
N VAL A 143 6.45 1.41 -18.67
CA VAL A 143 6.69 0.10 -18.07
C VAL A 143 8.06 -0.45 -18.48
N THR A 144 9.12 0.19 -18.01
CA THR A 144 10.50 -0.14 -18.43
C THR A 144 11.47 -0.27 -17.26
N HIS A 145 12.51 -1.10 -17.45
CA HIS A 145 13.55 -1.37 -16.48
C HIS A 145 14.48 -0.17 -16.21
N THR A 146 14.39 0.90 -17.01
CA THR A 146 15.14 2.15 -16.84
C THR A 146 14.58 3.01 -15.70
N TYR A 147 13.27 2.96 -15.43
CA TYR A 147 12.66 3.66 -14.30
C TYR A 147 12.69 2.81 -13.03
N GLN A 148 13.74 2.98 -12.23
CA GLN A 148 13.89 2.31 -10.95
C GLN A 148 13.58 3.25 -9.79
N LEU A 149 12.44 3.03 -9.14
CA LEU A 149 11.99 3.82 -8.00
C LEU A 149 11.87 2.96 -6.75
N CYS A 150 11.81 3.63 -5.61
CA CYS A 150 11.35 2.98 -4.39
C CYS A 150 9.85 2.70 -4.50
N TYR A 151 9.35 1.83 -3.64
CA TYR A 151 7.96 1.42 -3.70
C TYR A 151 7.43 1.04 -2.32
N VAL A 152 6.13 1.24 -2.13
CA VAL A 152 5.42 0.89 -0.90
C VAL A 152 4.61 -0.37 -1.15
N CYS A 153 4.86 -1.42 -0.37
CA CYS A 153 3.98 -2.59 -0.32
C CYS A 153 2.90 -2.40 0.75
N GLU A 154 1.73 -2.96 0.50
CA GLU A 154 0.57 -3.01 1.39
C GLU A 154 0.09 -4.46 1.53
N LYS A 155 -0.33 -4.83 2.74
CA LYS A 155 -1.01 -6.11 2.99
C LYS A 155 -1.99 -6.02 4.14
N ASN A 156 -2.89 -6.99 4.22
CA ASN A 156 -3.77 -7.17 5.38
C ASN A 156 -2.93 -7.52 6.64
N PRO A 157 -3.37 -7.11 7.84
CA PRO A 157 -2.77 -7.57 9.08
C PRO A 157 -2.98 -9.08 9.29
N ILE A 158 -2.15 -9.67 10.15
CA ILE A 158 -2.22 -11.08 10.59
C ILE A 158 -3.29 -11.22 11.68
#